data_AF-A0A5B0AJ61-F1
#
_entry.id   AF-A0A5B0AJ61-F1
#
_cell.length_a   1.000
_cell.length_b   1.000
_cell.length_c   1.000
_cell.angle_alpha   90.00
_cell.angle_beta   90.00
_cell.angle_gamma   90.00
#
_symmetry.space_group_name_H-M   'P 1'
#
loop_
_entity.id
_entity.type
_entity.pdbx_description
1 polymer ?
#
loop_
_entity_poly.entity_id
_entity_poly.type
_entity_poly.pdbx_seq_one_letter_code
_entity_poly.pdbx_strand_id
1 'polypeptide(L)'
;MSVTELQELVRFLEDRFACAQACTEYARACALRASLADLDGTEEQRLVRRKGILCAEVCDTTCRLLAEQVTLSEDVMRVQVEWCRTVCLETAEVFEKAAGDSGRSAGSDCGSGSDCGSGSDCDSGSGSGSEESALACRDCADACSTFLSLLR
;
A
#
# COMPACT_ATOMS: atom_id res chain seq x y z
N MET A 1 26.42 -1.46 -27.20
CA MET A 1 25.02 -1.55 -26.77
C MET A 1 24.23 -2.28 -27.83
N SER A 2 23.89 -3.55 -27.58
CA SER A 2 23.04 -4.36 -28.45
C SER A 2 21.55 -4.02 -28.23
N VAL A 3 20.69 -4.49 -29.13
CA VAL A 3 19.22 -4.37 -28.96
C VAL A 3 18.75 -5.09 -27.70
N THR A 4 19.36 -6.20 -27.34
CA THR A 4 19.01 -6.96 -26.14
C THR A 4 19.40 -6.21 -24.86
N GLU A 5 20.59 -5.59 -24.82
CA GLU A 5 21.03 -4.77 -23.68
C GLU A 5 20.12 -3.54 -23.48
N LEU A 6 19.65 -2.93 -24.57
CA LEU A 6 18.70 -1.81 -24.50
C LEU A 6 17.32 -2.27 -24.00
N GLN A 7 16.82 -3.41 -24.46
CA GLN A 7 15.54 -3.98 -23.99
C GLN A 7 15.57 -4.33 -22.50
N GLU A 8 16.68 -4.88 -22.01
CA GLU A 8 16.86 -5.16 -20.58
C GLU A 8 16.85 -3.88 -19.74
N LEU A 9 17.54 -2.83 -20.21
CA LEU A 9 17.54 -1.53 -19.55
C LEU A 9 16.16 -0.87 -19.52
N VAL A 10 15.42 -0.92 -20.64
CA VAL A 10 14.06 -0.38 -20.70
C VAL A 10 13.15 -1.09 -19.71
N ARG A 11 13.15 -2.43 -19.67
CA ARG A 11 12.35 -3.19 -18.71
C ARG A 11 12.71 -2.86 -17.27
N PHE A 12 14.01 -2.79 -16.96
CA PHE A 12 14.48 -2.37 -15.64
C PHE A 12 13.95 -0.99 -15.24
N LEU A 13 13.95 -0.02 -16.15
CA LEU A 13 13.43 1.32 -15.89
C LEU A 13 11.91 1.33 -15.73
N GLU A 14 11.17 0.58 -16.55
CA GLU A 14 9.71 0.44 -16.45
C GLU A 14 9.30 -0.13 -15.09
N ASP A 15 9.93 -1.24 -14.67
CA ASP A 15 9.65 -1.87 -13.38
C ASP A 15 10.05 -0.97 -12.20
N ARG A 16 11.16 -0.21 -12.34
CA ARG A 16 11.58 0.81 -11.36
C ARG A 16 10.53 1.90 -11.19
N PHE A 17 9.98 2.42 -12.29
CA PHE A 17 8.95 3.46 -12.25
C PHE A 17 7.60 2.91 -11.77
N ALA A 18 7.23 1.69 -12.14
CA ALA A 18 6.05 1.03 -11.61
C ALA A 18 6.12 0.90 -10.09
N CYS A 19 7.27 0.48 -9.54
CA CYS A 19 7.49 0.41 -8.09
C CYS A 19 7.42 1.79 -7.42
N ALA A 20 7.98 2.84 -8.04
CA ALA A 20 7.92 4.21 -7.52
C ALA A 20 6.47 4.77 -7.51
N GLN A 21 5.71 4.53 -8.57
CA GLN A 21 4.31 4.96 -8.69
C GLN A 21 3.47 4.29 -7.60
N ALA A 22 3.57 2.98 -7.47
CA ALA A 22 3.00 2.19 -6.39
C ALA A 22 3.27 2.88 -5.04
N CYS A 23 4.55 3.04 -4.67
CA CYS A 23 4.94 3.66 -3.40
C CYS A 23 4.28 5.03 -3.17
N THR A 24 4.15 5.88 -4.20
CA THR A 24 3.50 7.21 -4.06
C THR A 24 2.01 7.10 -3.78
N GLU A 25 1.30 6.27 -4.52
CA GLU A 25 -0.15 6.08 -4.36
C GLU A 25 -0.46 5.54 -2.96
N TYR A 26 0.33 4.58 -2.48
CA TYR A 26 0.14 3.97 -1.17
C TYR A 26 0.58 4.85 0.00
N ALA A 27 1.63 5.66 -0.16
CA ALA A 27 2.02 6.63 0.86
C ALA A 27 0.87 7.60 1.18
N ARG A 28 0.11 8.02 0.17
CA ARG A 28 -1.07 8.88 0.34
C ARG A 28 -2.19 8.16 1.09
N ALA A 29 -2.49 6.92 0.74
CA ALA A 29 -3.51 6.12 1.43
C ALA A 29 -3.16 5.93 2.92
N CYS A 30 -1.91 5.58 3.22
CA CYS A 30 -1.44 5.41 4.59
C CYS A 30 -1.46 6.72 5.40
N ALA A 31 -1.08 7.84 4.79
CA ALA A 31 -1.14 9.16 5.42
C ALA A 31 -2.58 9.60 5.71
N LEU A 32 -3.51 9.37 4.78
CA LEU A 32 -4.94 9.61 4.99
C LEU A 32 -5.50 8.73 6.11
N ARG A 33 -5.14 7.45 6.13
CA ARG A 33 -5.58 6.53 7.18
C ARG A 33 -5.06 6.97 8.55
N ALA A 34 -3.80 7.38 8.63
CA ALA A 34 -3.18 7.84 9.86
C ALA A 34 -3.79 9.18 10.35
N SER A 35 -4.22 10.07 9.45
CA SER A 35 -4.84 11.34 9.83
C SER A 35 -6.28 11.17 10.35
N LEU A 36 -6.98 10.12 9.92
CA LEU A 36 -8.31 9.77 10.41
C LEU A 36 -8.29 9.00 11.75
N ALA A 37 -7.15 8.47 12.17
CA ALA A 37 -7.04 7.77 13.44
C ALA A 37 -7.02 8.75 14.62
N ASP A 38 -7.86 8.48 15.64
CA ASP A 38 -7.99 9.33 16.83
C ASP A 38 -6.68 9.40 17.62
N LEU A 39 -6.26 10.62 17.99
CA LEU A 39 -5.03 10.90 18.72
C LEU A 39 -5.09 10.36 20.16
N ASP A 40 -6.27 10.42 20.78
CA ASP A 40 -6.52 9.90 22.12
C ASP A 40 -7.14 8.50 22.11
N GLY A 41 -7.24 7.89 20.92
CA GLY A 41 -7.88 6.61 20.67
C GLY A 41 -7.26 5.42 21.41
N THR A 42 -7.84 4.24 21.21
CA THR A 42 -7.34 2.98 21.79
C THR A 42 -5.89 2.71 21.36
N GLU A 43 -5.19 1.81 22.07
CA GLU A 43 -3.81 1.47 21.71
C GLU A 43 -3.70 0.91 20.29
N GLU A 44 -4.75 0.24 19.83
CA GLU A 44 -4.88 -0.24 18.45
C GLU A 44 -4.99 0.93 17.45
N GLN A 45 -5.82 1.95 17.73
CA GLN A 45 -5.92 3.15 16.88
C GLN A 45 -4.59 3.91 16.84
N ARG A 46 -3.89 4.02 17.97
CA ARG A 46 -2.54 4.61 18.01
C ARG A 46 -1.52 3.78 17.23
N LEU A 47 -1.62 2.45 17.25
CA LEU A 47 -0.78 1.56 16.46
C LEU A 47 -1.03 1.74 14.96
N VAL A 48 -2.30 1.74 14.53
CA VAL A 48 -2.72 2.05 13.15
C VAL A 48 -2.12 3.38 12.69
N ARG A 49 -2.22 4.42 13.52
CA ARG A 49 -1.65 5.73 13.21
C ARG A 49 -0.13 5.70 13.05
N ARG A 50 0.59 5.12 14.01
CA ARG A 50 2.06 5.05 13.98
C ARG A 50 2.57 4.25 12.78
N LYS A 51 1.95 3.09 12.50
CA LYS A 51 2.31 2.26 11.34
C LYS A 51 1.98 2.95 10.02
N GLY A 52 0.83 3.61 9.90
CA GLY A 52 0.48 4.38 8.71
C GLY A 52 1.46 5.52 8.41
N ILE A 53 1.90 6.27 9.43
CA ILE A 53 2.91 7.33 9.25
C ILE A 53 4.25 6.73 8.80
N LEU A 54 4.73 5.69 9.49
CA LEU A 54 5.99 5.02 9.14
C LEU A 54 5.95 4.47 7.70
N CYS A 55 4.86 3.81 7.31
CA CYS A 55 4.70 3.28 5.96
C CYS A 55 4.71 4.40 4.92
N ALA A 56 4.02 5.51 5.16
CA ALA A 56 4.01 6.63 4.24
C ALA A 56 5.41 7.25 4.05
N GLU A 57 6.18 7.41 5.13
CA GLU A 57 7.55 7.95 5.07
C GLU A 57 8.51 7.04 4.31
N VAL A 58 8.45 5.73 4.57
CA VAL A 58 9.31 4.76 3.89
C VAL A 58 8.94 4.65 2.41
N CYS A 59 7.65 4.65 2.07
CA CYS A 59 7.19 4.64 0.69
C CYS A 59 7.59 5.93 -0.07
N ASP A 60 7.44 7.12 0.52
CA ASP A 60 7.86 8.39 -0.11
C ASP A 60 9.38 8.41 -0.35
N THR A 61 10.17 8.00 0.65
CA THR A 61 11.63 7.89 0.53
C THR A 61 12.03 6.93 -0.58
N THR A 62 11.38 5.76 -0.64
CA THR A 62 11.63 4.74 -1.67
C THR A 62 11.24 5.24 -3.05
N CYS A 63 10.10 5.90 -3.19
CA CYS A 63 9.68 6.50 -4.45
C CYS A 63 10.72 7.49 -4.97
N ARG A 64 11.15 8.45 -4.14
CA ARG A 64 12.15 9.45 -4.58
C ARG A 64 13.47 8.79 -4.96
N LEU A 65 13.91 7.80 -4.18
CA LEU A 65 15.11 7.03 -4.47
C LEU A 65 15.02 6.37 -5.86
N LEU A 66 13.90 5.71 -6.16
CA LEU A 66 13.70 4.99 -7.42
C LEU A 66 13.44 5.91 -8.62
N ALA A 67 12.73 7.02 -8.43
CA ALA A 67 12.33 7.92 -9.51
C ALA A 67 13.45 8.89 -9.91
N GLU A 68 14.18 9.44 -8.94
CA GLU A 68 15.08 10.59 -9.16
C GLU A 68 16.55 10.20 -9.30
N GLN A 69 16.99 9.08 -8.71
CA GLN A 69 18.42 8.76 -8.58
C GLN A 69 18.85 7.59 -9.47
N VAL A 70 19.24 7.90 -10.72
CA VAL A 70 19.69 6.91 -11.73
C VAL A 70 21.09 6.33 -11.43
N THR A 71 21.90 6.99 -10.60
CA THR A 71 23.30 6.59 -10.33
C THR A 71 23.52 5.80 -9.04
N LEU A 72 22.45 5.46 -8.32
CA LEU A 72 22.57 4.64 -7.11
C LEU A 72 22.95 3.20 -7.46
N SER A 73 23.74 2.57 -6.59
CA SER A 73 24.05 1.15 -6.68
C SER A 73 22.80 0.31 -6.40
N GLU A 74 22.67 -0.81 -7.10
CA GLU A 74 21.59 -1.79 -6.89
C GLU A 74 21.56 -2.31 -5.44
N ASP A 75 22.70 -2.38 -4.73
CA ASP A 75 22.75 -2.76 -3.31
C ASP A 75 21.97 -1.80 -2.40
N VAL A 76 22.09 -0.49 -2.63
CA VAL A 76 21.37 0.54 -1.87
C VAL A 76 19.88 0.50 -2.21
N MET A 77 19.54 0.29 -3.49
CA MET A 77 18.15 0.09 -3.92
C MET A 77 17.57 -1.14 -3.24
N ARG A 78 18.32 -2.25 -3.18
CA ARG A 78 17.90 -3.51 -2.57
C ARG A 78 17.56 -3.33 -1.10
N VAL A 79 18.48 -2.75 -0.32
CA VAL A 79 18.27 -2.52 1.12
C VAL A 79 17.05 -1.64 1.36
N GLN A 80 16.88 -0.55 0.60
CA GLN A 80 15.73 0.33 0.76
C GLN A 80 14.41 -0.35 0.40
N VAL A 81 14.36 -1.07 -0.72
CA VAL A 81 13.13 -1.71 -1.21
C VAL A 81 12.76 -2.93 -0.36
N GLU A 82 13.74 -3.69 0.17
CA GLU A 82 13.50 -4.74 1.17
C GLU A 82 12.87 -4.18 2.44
N TRP A 83 13.36 -3.03 2.91
CA TRP A 83 12.78 -2.36 4.07
C TRP A 83 11.38 -1.85 3.78
N CYS A 84 11.17 -1.20 2.64
CA CYS A 84 9.84 -0.74 2.18
C CYS A 84 8.83 -1.88 2.14
N ARG A 85 9.19 -2.99 1.48
CA ARG A 85 8.38 -4.21 1.41
C ARG A 85 7.97 -4.70 2.79
N THR A 86 8.92 -4.79 3.72
CA THR A 86 8.68 -5.29 5.08
C THR A 86 7.69 -4.39 5.83
N VAL A 87 7.91 -3.08 5.79
CA VAL A 87 7.04 -2.10 6.45
C VAL A 87 5.62 -2.13 5.85
N CYS A 88 5.49 -2.27 4.54
CA CYS A 88 4.19 -2.40 3.87
C CYS A 88 3.43 -3.64 4.32
N LEU A 89 4.08 -4.82 4.38
CA LEU A 89 3.45 -6.06 4.85
C LEU A 89 3.00 -5.95 6.30
N GLU A 90 3.85 -5.43 7.19
CA GLU A 90 3.48 -5.23 8.60
C GLU A 90 2.32 -4.24 8.77
N THR A 91 2.27 -3.20 7.94
CA THR A 91 1.21 -2.20 8.00
C THR A 91 -0.11 -2.76 7.47
N ALA A 92 -0.08 -3.56 6.39
CA ALA A 92 -1.24 -4.27 5.88
C ALA A 92 -1.89 -5.12 6.97
N GLU A 93 -1.10 -5.93 7.68
CA GLU A 93 -1.60 -6.79 8.76
C GLU A 93 -2.25 -5.99 9.91
N VAL A 94 -1.74 -4.80 10.22
CA VAL A 94 -2.33 -3.92 11.25
C VAL A 94 -3.65 -3.33 10.78
N PHE A 95 -3.75 -2.92 9.51
CA PHE A 95 -4.99 -2.40 8.94
C PHE A 95 -6.07 -3.48 8.78
N GLU A 96 -5.70 -4.70 8.39
CA GLU A 96 -6.59 -5.87 8.31
C GLU A 96 -7.21 -6.19 9.68
N LYS A 97 -6.39 -6.21 10.74
CA LYS A 97 -6.86 -6.45 12.12
C LYS A 97 -7.85 -5.37 12.58
N ALA A 98 -7.51 -4.10 12.35
CA ALA A 98 -8.37 -2.98 12.70
C ALA A 98 -9.70 -2.98 11.90
N ALA A 99 -9.69 -3.46 10.66
CA ALA A 99 -10.91 -3.66 9.87
C ALA A 99 -11.81 -4.73 10.50
N GLY A 100 -11.24 -5.89 10.86
CA GLY A 100 -11.95 -7.01 11.47
C GLY A 100 -12.59 -6.68 12.81
N ASP A 101 -11.94 -5.86 13.64
CA ASP A 101 -12.47 -5.43 14.93
C ASP A 101 -13.55 -4.34 14.79
N SER A 102 -13.43 -3.45 13.79
CA SER A 102 -14.47 -2.45 13.48
C SER A 102 -15.74 -3.05 12.87
N GLY A 103 -15.63 -4.20 12.18
CA GLY A 103 -16.78 -4.94 11.61
C GLY A 103 -17.68 -5.62 12.64
N ARG A 104 -17.23 -5.79 13.90
CA ARG A 104 -18.07 -6.36 14.98
C ARG A 104 -18.99 -5.36 15.66
N SER A 105 -18.80 -4.05 15.45
CA SER A 105 -19.68 -3.01 16.00
C SER A 105 -20.71 -2.46 14.99
N ALA A 106 -20.64 -2.83 13.71
CA ALA A 106 -21.65 -2.49 12.71
C ALA A 106 -22.63 -3.65 12.47
N GLY A 107 -23.27 -4.13 13.54
CA GLY A 107 -24.57 -4.78 13.41
C GLY A 107 -25.62 -3.72 13.07
N SER A 108 -25.61 -3.20 11.84
CA SER A 108 -26.75 -2.44 11.34
C SER A 108 -27.72 -3.44 10.76
N ASP A 109 -28.82 -3.65 11.49
CA ASP A 109 -29.99 -4.41 11.09
C ASP A 109 -30.29 -4.22 9.59
N CYS A 110 -30.05 -5.25 8.78
CA CYS A 110 -30.77 -5.39 7.52
C CYS A 110 -32.20 -5.80 7.89
N GLY A 111 -33.03 -4.78 8.15
CA GLY A 111 -34.46 -4.95 8.34
C GLY A 111 -35.03 -5.71 7.16
N SER A 112 -35.48 -6.94 7.42
CA SER A 112 -36.17 -7.80 6.47
C SER A 112 -37.39 -7.06 5.91
N GLY A 113 -37.34 -6.75 4.61
CA GLY A 113 -38.54 -6.46 3.81
C GLY A 113 -38.48 -5.14 3.07
N SER A 114 -38.03 -5.18 1.82
CA SER A 114 -38.66 -4.50 0.66
C SER A 114 -37.90 -4.88 -0.60
N ASP A 115 -38.64 -5.23 -1.65
CA ASP A 115 -38.19 -5.82 -2.91
C ASP A 115 -37.04 -5.05 -3.59
N CYS A 116 -35.91 -5.74 -3.83
CA CYS A 116 -34.89 -5.25 -4.74
C CYS A 116 -35.31 -5.56 -6.19
N GLY A 117 -35.91 -4.55 -6.83
CA GLY A 117 -36.17 -4.52 -8.26
C GLY A 117 -34.87 -4.59 -9.07
N SER A 118 -34.90 -5.40 -10.12
CA SER A 118 -33.79 -5.70 -11.01
C SER A 118 -33.10 -4.46 -11.60
N GLY A 119 -31.77 -4.42 -11.50
CA GLY A 119 -30.92 -3.63 -12.39
C GLY A 119 -30.56 -2.24 -11.89
N SER A 120 -29.73 -2.15 -10.85
CA SER A 120 -28.87 -0.99 -10.59
C SER A 120 -27.67 -1.51 -9.82
N ASP A 121 -26.48 -1.23 -10.35
CA ASP A 121 -25.19 -1.68 -9.85
C ASP A 121 -25.09 -1.49 -8.33
N CYS A 122 -25.10 -2.59 -7.59
CA CYS A 122 -24.65 -2.63 -6.23
C CYS A 122 -23.13 -2.46 -6.24
N ASP A 123 -22.68 -1.23 -6.53
CA ASP A 123 -21.32 -0.81 -6.22
C ASP A 123 -21.18 -0.92 -4.70
N SER A 124 -20.76 -2.11 -4.29
CA SER A 124 -20.54 -2.51 -2.92
C SER A 124 -19.23 -1.91 -2.43
N GLY A 125 -19.03 -0.61 -2.71
CA GLY A 125 -17.91 0.22 -2.30
C GLY A 125 -17.98 0.59 -0.82
N SER A 126 -18.44 -0.33 0.03
CA SER A 126 -18.27 -0.27 1.48
C SER A 126 -17.19 -1.26 1.89
N GLY A 127 -16.07 -1.28 1.17
CA GLY A 127 -14.81 -1.60 1.82
C GLY A 127 -14.58 -0.49 2.83
N SER A 128 -14.54 -0.83 4.11
CA SER A 128 -14.14 0.15 5.11
C SER A 128 -12.77 0.72 4.68
N GLY A 129 -12.50 2.01 4.84
CA GLY A 129 -11.20 2.59 4.39
C GLY A 129 -9.96 1.88 4.97
N SER A 130 -10.15 1.04 6.01
CA SER A 130 -9.19 0.08 6.54
C SER A 130 -8.80 -1.03 5.55
N GLU A 131 -9.78 -1.65 4.88
CA GLU A 131 -9.58 -2.75 3.93
C GLU A 131 -8.91 -2.26 2.64
N GLU A 132 -9.33 -1.10 2.15
CA GLU A 132 -8.70 -0.45 0.99
C GLU A 132 -7.24 -0.09 1.27
N SER A 133 -6.96 0.45 2.47
CA SER A 133 -5.58 0.78 2.87
C SER A 133 -4.72 -0.47 3.06
N ALA A 134 -5.29 -1.58 3.54
CA ALA A 134 -4.58 -2.84 3.66
C ALA A 134 -4.21 -3.44 2.31
N LEU A 135 -5.17 -3.46 1.36
CA LEU A 135 -4.95 -3.92 0.00
C LEU A 135 -3.85 -3.09 -0.68
N ALA A 136 -3.92 -1.77 -0.57
CA ALA A 136 -2.87 -0.85 -1.03
C ALA A 136 -1.48 -1.21 -0.49
N CYS A 137 -1.36 -1.54 0.80
CA CYS A 137 -0.09 -1.97 1.39
C CYS A 137 0.41 -3.31 0.79
N ARG A 138 -0.50 -4.25 0.48
CA ARG A 138 -0.14 -5.52 -0.18
C ARG A 138 0.37 -5.30 -1.59
N ASP A 139 -0.34 -4.51 -2.38
CA ASP A 139 0.05 -4.19 -3.76
C ASP A 139 1.43 -3.50 -3.79
N CYS A 140 1.73 -2.63 -2.81
CA CYS A 140 3.05 -2.05 -2.65
C CYS A 140 4.14 -3.09 -2.42
N ALA A 141 3.88 -4.02 -1.50
CA ALA A 141 4.82 -5.07 -1.16
C ALA A 141 5.07 -5.99 -2.36
N ASP A 142 4.05 -6.25 -3.19
CA ASP A 142 4.16 -7.06 -4.40
C ASP A 142 4.96 -6.33 -5.50
N ALA A 143 4.72 -5.03 -5.69
CA ALA A 143 5.53 -4.20 -6.59
C ALA A 143 7.00 -4.16 -6.14
N CYS A 144 7.24 -3.96 -4.84
CA CYS A 144 8.59 -4.01 -4.27
C CYS A 144 9.25 -5.39 -4.49
N SER A 145 8.51 -6.48 -4.27
CA SER A 145 8.99 -7.85 -4.47
C SER A 145 9.37 -8.11 -5.94
N THR A 146 8.53 -7.61 -6.86
CA THR A 146 8.78 -7.72 -8.29
C THR A 146 10.05 -6.97 -8.68
N PHE A 147 10.21 -5.74 -8.22
CA PHE A 147 11.41 -4.96 -8.51
C PHE A 147 12.68 -5.57 -7.89
N LEU A 148 12.62 -6.09 -6.66
CA LEU A 148 13.73 -6.79 -6.02
C LEU A 148 14.23 -8.00 -6.83
N SER A 149 13.33 -8.72 -7.51
CA SER A 149 13.70 -9.86 -8.36
C SER A 149 14.53 -9.49 -9.59
N LEU A 150 14.58 -8.19 -9.93
CA LEU A 150 15.32 -7.66 -11.08
C LEU A 150 16.70 -7.11 -10.71
N LEU A 151 16.94 -6.85 -9.41
CA LEU A 151 18.23 -6.40 -8.92
C LEU A 151 19.24 -7.57 -8.96
N ARG A 152 20.44 -7.30 -9.49
CA ARG A 152 21.56 -8.26 -9.62
C ARG A 152 22.39 -8.30 -8.35
#